data_AF-A0A059JHX3-F1
#
_entry.id   AF-A0A059JHX3-F1
#
_cell.length_a   1.000
_cell.length_b   1.000
_cell.length_c   1.000
_cell.angle_alpha   90.00
_cell.angle_beta   90.00
_cell.angle_gamma   90.00
#
_symmetry.space_group_name_H-M   'P 1'
#
loop_
_entity.id
_entity.type
_entity.pdbx_description
1 polymer ?
#
loop_
_entity_poly.entity_id
_entity_poly.type
_entity_poly.pdbx_seq_one_letter_code
_entity_poly.pdbx_strand_id
1 'polypeptide(L)'
;MPRFLHPTQSGVHRLACLSLYHALLSQCSKPWLTRSKASHIRALIQARFHLDRRIESPSRIEKSLKAGYEALNLMKSCERGDVTSIERVDSLIAGTEPFLERYKQNCARLARERQAKELEDAKKKQNKRRFSAKRVLESVLARPYPTVSGIRRVPRFACARGIPFLRIKKPQPKNLSVAIQIRQDARWKNILRRQELGVDSLFAKDEDMWDQITSKTETDSWDKAIQQNINRVVETIKNGDERDLELARKMWNVVVAERRLAEKEARQREKMGQANGTKSGPSETTSRP
;
A
#
# COMPACT_ATOMS: atom_id res chain seq x y z
N MET A 1 16.55 33.42 23.89
CA MET A 1 15.50 32.82 23.04
C MET A 1 14.17 32.91 23.76
N PRO A 2 13.05 33.20 23.08
CA PRO A 2 11.74 33.07 23.68
C PRO A 2 11.51 31.61 24.10
N ARG A 3 11.13 31.35 25.36
CA ARG A 3 11.08 30.01 25.97
C ARG A 3 10.05 29.05 25.35
N PHE A 4 9.17 29.56 24.49
CA PHE A 4 7.97 28.88 24.01
C PHE A 4 8.10 28.28 22.59
N LEU A 5 9.19 28.52 21.87
CA LEU A 5 9.38 27.97 20.52
C LEU A 5 10.28 26.73 20.54
N HIS A 6 9.81 25.67 19.90
CA HIS A 6 10.55 24.43 19.75
C HIS A 6 11.86 24.68 18.97
N PRO A 7 13.03 24.16 19.39
CA PRO A 7 14.30 24.44 18.72
C PRO A 7 14.30 24.10 17.23
N THR A 8 13.60 23.05 16.81
CA THR A 8 13.48 22.67 15.38
C THR A 8 12.65 23.64 14.54
N GLN A 9 11.82 24.47 15.19
CA GLN A 9 10.98 25.48 14.54
C GLN A 9 11.61 26.88 14.59
N SER A 10 12.70 27.06 15.35
CA SER A 10 13.43 28.31 15.42
C SER A 10 14.39 28.47 14.23
N GLY A 11 14.10 29.43 13.35
CA GLY A 11 14.99 29.77 12.23
C GLY A 11 16.39 30.22 12.68
N VAL A 12 16.46 30.95 13.80
CA VAL A 12 17.74 31.45 14.37
C VAL A 12 18.62 30.30 14.85
N HIS A 13 18.03 29.31 15.54
CA HIS A 13 18.76 28.12 15.97
C HIS A 13 19.30 27.34 14.77
N ARG A 14 18.45 27.10 13.77
CA ARG A 14 18.85 26.41 12.54
C ARG A 14 20.01 27.13 11.84
N LEU A 15 19.94 28.45 11.72
CA LEU A 15 21.00 29.25 11.11
C LEU A 15 22.31 29.14 11.90
N ALA A 16 22.27 29.24 13.23
CA ALA A 16 23.45 29.12 14.09
C ALA A 16 24.11 27.73 14.00
N CYS A 17 23.32 26.66 13.97
CA CYS A 17 23.83 25.30 13.80
C CYS A 17 24.46 25.09 12.41
N LEU A 18 23.83 25.63 11.36
CA LEU A 18 24.37 25.56 10.00
C LEU A 18 25.66 26.38 9.86
N SER A 19 25.72 27.59 10.39
CA SER A 19 26.92 28.41 10.33
C SER A 19 28.09 27.74 11.05
N LEU A 20 27.86 27.15 12.23
CA LEU A 20 28.86 26.37 12.95
C LEU A 20 29.29 25.12 12.16
N TYR A 21 28.34 24.38 11.60
CA TYR A 21 28.62 23.21 10.77
C TYR A 21 29.51 23.56 9.56
N HIS A 22 29.17 24.62 8.83
CA HIS A 22 29.95 25.09 7.69
C HIS A 22 31.32 25.63 8.10
N ALA A 23 31.41 26.35 9.22
CA ALA A 23 32.68 26.83 9.75
C ALA A 23 33.63 25.66 10.09
N LEU A 24 33.13 24.62 10.77
CA LEU A 24 33.92 23.43 11.10
C LEU A 24 34.37 22.68 9.85
N LEU A 25 33.48 22.50 8.87
CA LEU A 25 33.83 21.84 7.60
C LEU A 25 34.82 22.64 6.75
N SER A 26 34.74 23.97 6.79
CA SER A 26 35.68 24.86 6.11
C SER A 26 37.08 24.80 6.73
N GLN A 27 37.20 24.60 8.05
CA GLN A 27 38.51 24.37 8.66
C GLN A 27 39.14 23.04 8.22
N CYS A 28 38.33 22.03 7.91
CA CYS A 28 38.81 20.72 7.44
C CYS A 28 39.37 20.74 6.00
N SER A 29 39.22 21.83 5.24
CA SER A 29 39.81 21.98 3.89
C SER A 29 41.10 22.79 3.88
N LYS A 30 41.58 23.24 5.05
CA LYS A 30 42.79 24.06 5.16
C LYS A 30 44.07 23.20 5.10
N PRO A 31 45.20 23.78 4.67
CA PRO A 31 46.43 23.02 4.38
C PRO A 31 47.13 22.45 5.61
N TRP A 32 46.76 22.87 6.83
CA TRP A 32 47.35 22.33 8.08
C TRP A 32 46.96 20.88 8.37
N LEU A 33 46.05 20.28 7.57
CA LEU A 33 45.50 18.95 7.81
C LEU A 33 45.82 17.98 6.67
N THR A 34 46.37 16.80 6.99
CA THR A 34 46.53 15.71 6.01
C THR A 34 45.17 15.25 5.49
N ARG A 35 45.09 14.87 4.21
CA ARG A 35 43.84 14.43 3.55
C ARG A 35 43.09 13.33 4.31
N SER A 36 43.81 12.39 4.94
CA SER A 36 43.21 11.33 5.77
C SER A 36 42.54 11.88 7.04
N LYS A 37 43.27 12.69 7.82
CA LYS A 37 42.75 13.36 9.02
C LYS A 37 41.56 14.26 8.68
N ALA A 38 41.62 15.00 7.57
CA ALA A 38 40.53 15.82 7.07
C ALA A 38 39.25 15.03 6.75
N SER A 39 39.40 13.85 6.15
CA SER A 39 38.27 12.95 5.90
C SER A 39 37.66 12.42 7.20
N HIS A 40 38.50 12.03 8.15
CA HIS A 40 38.07 11.53 9.46
C HIS A 40 37.27 12.56 10.25
N ILE A 41 37.84 13.76 10.43
CA ILE A 41 37.19 14.86 11.15
C ILE A 41 35.88 15.25 10.45
N ARG A 42 35.87 15.31 9.12
CA ARG A 42 34.64 15.57 8.34
C ARG A 42 33.56 14.53 8.61
N ALA A 43 33.92 13.24 8.59
CA ALA A 43 32.99 12.15 8.90
C ALA A 43 32.48 12.23 10.36
N LEU A 44 33.34 12.60 11.30
CA LEU A 44 32.98 12.79 12.71
C LEU A 44 31.98 13.93 12.90
N ILE A 45 32.27 15.10 12.32
CA ILE A 45 31.38 16.27 12.37
C ILE A 45 30.02 15.89 11.78
N GLN A 46 30.01 15.28 10.59
CA GLN A 46 28.76 14.85 9.95
C GLN A 46 27.97 13.87 10.82
N ALA A 47 28.63 12.84 11.37
CA ALA A 47 27.99 11.85 12.23
C ALA A 47 27.38 12.49 13.49
N ARG A 48 28.11 13.38 14.16
CA ARG A 48 27.64 14.07 15.37
C ARG A 48 26.44 14.98 15.08
N PHE A 49 26.54 15.85 14.08
CA PHE A 49 25.42 16.71 13.68
C PHE A 49 24.19 15.91 13.22
N HIS A 50 24.37 14.76 12.57
CA HIS A 50 23.25 13.89 12.20
C HIS A 50 22.56 13.26 13.40
N LEU A 51 23.31 12.81 14.41
CA LEU A 51 22.76 12.26 15.65
C LEU A 51 22.06 13.34 16.48
N ASP A 52 22.68 14.50 16.60
CA ASP A 52 22.21 15.58 17.46
C ASP A 52 21.04 16.37 16.85
N ARG A 53 20.70 16.12 15.57
CA ARG A 53 19.56 16.73 14.86
C ARG A 53 18.21 16.55 15.58
N ARG A 54 18.05 15.48 16.37
CA ARG A 54 16.81 15.16 17.10
C ARG A 54 16.84 15.57 18.57
N ILE A 55 17.86 16.30 19.02
CA ILE A 55 17.93 16.76 20.41
C ILE A 55 17.01 17.98 20.58
N GLU A 56 16.12 17.90 21.56
CA GLU A 56 15.14 18.96 21.85
C GLU A 56 15.45 19.71 23.15
N SER A 57 16.29 19.13 24.02
CA SER A 57 16.63 19.71 25.32
C SER A 57 17.54 20.94 25.17
N PRO A 58 17.11 22.14 25.62
CA PRO A 58 17.90 23.37 25.48
C PRO A 58 19.28 23.31 26.13
N SER A 59 19.39 22.66 27.30
CA SER A 59 20.67 22.51 28.01
C SER A 59 21.65 21.59 27.29
N ARG A 60 21.16 20.54 26.63
CA ARG A 60 22.00 19.68 25.78
C ARG A 60 22.44 20.42 24.53
N ILE A 61 21.54 21.19 23.91
CA ILE A 61 21.85 22.03 22.75
C ILE A 61 22.95 23.04 23.12
N GLU A 62 22.82 23.76 24.22
CA GLU A 62 23.82 24.72 24.68
C GLU A 62 25.20 24.07 24.91
N LYS A 63 25.24 22.94 25.62
CA LYS A 63 26.49 22.19 25.85
C LYS A 63 27.12 21.71 24.54
N SER A 64 26.32 21.20 23.60
CA SER A 64 26.82 20.74 22.31
C SER A 64 27.34 21.88 21.43
N LEU A 65 26.65 23.02 21.41
CA LEU A 65 27.11 24.22 20.71
C LEU A 65 28.40 24.76 21.31
N LYS A 66 28.49 24.83 22.64
CA LYS A 66 29.70 25.25 23.34
C LYS A 66 30.89 24.36 22.98
N ALA A 67 30.71 23.04 23.02
CA ALA A 67 31.73 22.08 22.60
C ALA A 67 32.13 22.26 21.12
N GLY A 68 31.18 22.57 20.23
CA GLY A 68 31.45 22.86 18.84
C GLY A 68 32.26 24.15 18.62
N TYR A 69 32.00 25.21 19.38
CA TYR A 69 32.80 26.44 19.36
C TYR A 69 34.20 26.23 19.94
N GLU A 70 34.34 25.45 21.01
CA GLU A 70 35.64 25.05 21.55
C GLU A 70 36.46 24.26 20.53
N ALA A 71 35.83 23.30 19.82
CA ALA A 71 36.46 22.57 18.73
C ALA A 71 36.89 23.49 17.58
N LEU A 72 36.08 24.48 17.21
CA LEU A 72 36.44 25.47 16.20
C LEU A 72 37.65 26.31 16.62
N ASN A 73 37.71 26.74 17.88
CA ASN A 73 38.83 27.50 18.41
C ASN A 73 40.12 26.67 18.43
N LEU A 74 40.02 25.40 18.81
CA LEU A 74 41.13 24.46 18.80
C LEU A 74 41.68 24.25 17.39
N MET A 75 40.82 24.07 16.38
CA MET A 75 41.24 23.97 14.97
C MET A 75 41.90 25.26 14.46
N LYS A 76 41.42 26.44 14.87
CA LYS A 76 42.08 27.72 14.54
C LYS A 76 43.45 27.88 15.22
N SER A 77 43.62 27.33 16.42
CA SER A 77 44.94 27.29 17.08
C SER A 77 45.91 26.36 16.34
N CYS A 78 45.44 25.21 15.86
CA CYS A 78 46.26 24.33 15.01
C CYS A 78 46.67 25.02 13.70
N GLU A 79 45.78 25.79 13.08
CA GLU A 79 46.11 26.57 11.88
C GLU A 79 47.24 27.58 12.12
N ARG A 80 47.33 28.15 13.34
CA ARG A 80 48.41 29.05 13.75
C ARG A 80 49.74 28.33 14.05
N GLY A 81 49.77 27.00 13.99
CA GLY A 81 50.97 26.20 14.22
C GLY A 81 51.25 25.85 15.69
N ASP A 82 50.24 25.93 16.57
CA ASP A 82 50.40 25.51 17.97
C ASP A 82 50.48 23.97 18.09
N VAL A 83 51.65 23.49 18.51
CA VAL A 83 51.99 22.06 18.62
C VAL A 83 51.08 21.35 19.62
N THR A 84 50.77 21.98 20.76
CA THR A 84 49.94 21.37 21.82
C THR A 84 48.51 21.13 21.34
N SER A 85 47.97 22.06 20.56
CA SER A 85 46.66 21.93 19.94
C SER A 85 46.64 20.80 18.90
N ILE A 86 47.71 20.62 18.12
CA ILE A 86 47.84 19.54 17.12
C ILE A 86 47.87 18.16 17.79
N GLU A 87 48.68 17.98 18.83
CA GLU A 87 48.73 16.73 19.61
C GLU A 87 47.38 16.39 20.24
N ARG A 88 46.66 17.41 20.70
CA ARG A 88 45.30 17.25 21.24
C ARG A 88 44.30 16.81 20.17
N VAL A 89 44.37 17.35 18.95
CA VAL A 89 43.56 16.87 17.82
C VAL A 89 43.84 15.41 17.54
N ASP A 90 45.12 15.02 17.47
CA ASP A 90 45.51 13.65 17.14
C ASP A 90 45.04 12.66 18.22
N SER A 91 45.17 13.03 19.49
CA SER A 91 44.61 12.26 20.61
C SER A 91 43.10 12.08 20.51
N LEU A 92 42.37 13.13 20.11
CA LEU A 92 40.91 13.09 19.92
C LEU A 92 40.51 12.25 18.70
N ILE A 93 41.28 12.29 17.62
CA ILE A 93 41.07 11.45 16.43
C ILE A 93 41.16 9.98 16.84
N ALA A 94 42.24 9.60 17.53
CA ALA A 94 42.44 8.23 18.01
C ALA A 94 41.29 7.75 18.91
N GLY A 95 40.83 8.59 19.85
CA GLY A 95 39.72 8.25 20.74
C GLY A 95 38.35 8.16 20.05
N THR A 96 38.17 8.77 18.88
CA THR A 96 36.87 8.84 18.18
C THR A 96 36.69 7.83 17.05
N GLU A 97 37.77 7.14 16.63
CA GLU A 97 37.72 6.04 15.66
C GLU A 97 36.66 4.97 15.98
N PRO A 98 36.61 4.37 17.19
CA PRO A 98 35.63 3.31 17.48
C PRO A 98 34.19 3.81 17.42
N PHE A 99 33.96 5.10 17.70
CA PHE A 99 32.63 5.70 17.57
C PHE A 99 32.21 5.79 16.11
N LEU A 100 33.10 6.21 15.22
CA LEU A 100 32.81 6.33 13.79
C LEU A 100 32.57 4.99 13.13
N GLU A 101 33.34 3.96 13.49
CA GLU A 101 33.11 2.60 12.99
C GLU A 101 31.72 2.10 13.36
N ARG A 102 31.33 2.23 14.63
CA ARG A 102 29.97 1.87 15.11
C ARG A 102 28.89 2.65 14.38
N TYR A 103 29.10 3.95 14.14
CA TYR A 103 28.15 4.78 13.40
C TYR A 103 27.99 4.29 11.95
N LYS A 104 29.09 4.04 11.24
CA LYS A 104 29.10 3.52 9.86
C LYS A 104 28.40 2.16 9.78
N GLN A 105 28.70 1.24 10.70
CA GLN A 105 28.06 -0.07 10.78
C GLN A 105 26.54 0.04 10.97
N ASN A 106 26.08 0.92 11.86
CA ASN A 106 24.66 1.15 12.09
C ASN A 106 23.96 1.75 10.86
N CYS A 107 24.58 2.73 10.19
CA CYS A 107 24.05 3.28 8.94
C CYS A 107 23.93 2.19 7.86
N ALA A 108 24.95 1.33 7.70
CA ALA A 108 24.92 0.23 6.75
C ALA A 108 23.81 -0.80 7.09
N ARG A 109 23.62 -1.13 8.36
CA ARG A 109 22.53 -2.01 8.81
C ARG A 109 21.16 -1.45 8.44
N LEU A 110 20.90 -0.17 8.78
CA LEU A 110 19.64 0.50 8.45
C LEU A 110 19.39 0.59 6.94
N ALA A 111 20.44 0.78 6.14
CA ALA A 111 20.32 0.77 4.68
C ALA A 111 19.89 -0.61 4.15
N ARG A 112 20.49 -1.70 4.66
CA ARG A 112 20.11 -3.07 4.31
C ARG A 112 18.67 -3.39 4.68
N GLU A 113 18.22 -2.98 5.87
CA GLU A 113 16.83 -3.16 6.32
C GLU A 113 15.83 -2.45 5.40
N ARG A 114 16.14 -1.22 4.98
CA ARG A 114 15.30 -0.48 4.02
C ARG A 114 15.21 -1.21 2.67
N GLN A 115 16.34 -1.67 2.14
CA GLN A 115 16.37 -2.42 0.89
C GLN A 115 15.57 -3.73 0.98
N ALA A 116 15.70 -4.47 2.08
CA ALA A 116 14.94 -5.69 2.30
C ALA A 116 13.42 -5.44 2.33
N LYS A 117 12.99 -4.37 3.01
CA LYS A 117 11.58 -3.97 3.05
C LYS A 117 11.06 -3.57 1.67
N GLU A 118 11.83 -2.81 0.91
CA GLU A 118 11.45 -2.41 -0.46
C GLU A 118 11.28 -3.63 -1.37
N LEU A 119 12.19 -4.61 -1.26
CA LEU A 119 12.10 -5.87 -2.00
C LEU A 119 10.88 -6.70 -1.58
N GLU A 120 10.55 -6.74 -0.29
CA GLU A 120 9.35 -7.40 0.22
C GLU A 120 8.07 -6.73 -0.32
N ASP A 121 8.01 -5.40 -0.29
CA ASP A 121 6.88 -4.63 -0.82
C ASP A 121 6.73 -4.81 -2.33
N ALA A 122 7.83 -4.90 -3.07
CA ALA A 122 7.82 -5.23 -4.49
C ALA A 122 7.25 -6.65 -4.74
N LYS A 123 7.65 -7.65 -3.95
CA LYS A 123 7.10 -9.02 -4.01
C LYS A 123 5.60 -9.04 -3.69
N LYS A 124 5.15 -8.30 -2.67
CA LYS A 124 3.72 -8.17 -2.34
C LYS A 124 2.93 -7.57 -3.49
N LYS A 125 3.44 -6.51 -4.14
CA LYS A 125 2.83 -5.90 -5.33
C LYS A 125 2.74 -6.89 -6.50
N GLN A 126 3.79 -7.67 -6.75
CA GLN A 126 3.79 -8.70 -7.79
C GLN A 126 2.75 -9.81 -7.51
N ASN A 127 2.65 -10.29 -6.26
CA ASN A 127 1.65 -11.29 -5.88
C ASN A 127 0.22 -10.77 -6.01
N LYS A 128 -0.03 -9.50 -5.68
CA LYS A 128 -1.34 -8.85 -5.94
C LYS A 128 -1.69 -8.85 -7.43
N ARG A 129 -0.70 -8.66 -8.33
CA ARG A 129 -0.93 -8.74 -9.78
C ARG A 129 -1.29 -10.16 -10.26
N ARG A 130 -0.83 -11.22 -9.58
CA ARG A 130 -1.13 -12.61 -9.94
C ARG A 130 -2.58 -13.01 -9.63
N PHE A 131 -3.18 -12.47 -8.57
CA PHE A 131 -4.61 -12.64 -8.29
C PHE A 131 -5.42 -11.59 -9.07
N SER A 132 -5.71 -11.87 -10.35
CA SER A 132 -6.61 -11.02 -11.13
C SER A 132 -8.04 -11.54 -11.07
N ALA A 133 -8.96 -10.71 -10.60
CA ALA A 133 -10.40 -11.01 -10.64
C ALA A 133 -10.86 -11.33 -12.08
N LYS A 134 -10.21 -10.68 -13.07
CA LYS A 134 -10.42 -10.94 -14.50
C LYS A 134 -10.13 -12.40 -14.88
N ARG A 135 -9.00 -12.97 -14.46
CA ARG A 135 -8.66 -14.38 -14.76
C ARG A 135 -9.64 -15.36 -14.11
N VAL A 136 -10.09 -15.06 -12.90
CA VAL A 136 -11.11 -15.89 -12.22
C VAL A 136 -12.43 -15.84 -12.99
N LEU A 137 -12.84 -14.65 -13.44
CA LEU A 137 -14.06 -14.49 -14.23
C LEU A 137 -13.98 -15.17 -15.60
N GLU A 138 -12.87 -15.00 -16.30
CA GLU A 138 -12.58 -15.67 -17.58
C GLU A 138 -12.64 -17.20 -17.42
N SER A 139 -12.05 -17.75 -16.36
CA SER A 139 -12.11 -19.18 -16.06
C SER A 139 -13.54 -19.68 -15.81
N VAL A 140 -14.38 -18.89 -15.16
CA VAL A 140 -15.80 -19.22 -14.91
C VAL A 140 -16.62 -19.15 -16.20
N LEU A 141 -16.40 -18.14 -17.03
CA LEU A 141 -17.11 -17.93 -18.30
C LEU A 141 -16.64 -18.85 -19.43
N ALA A 142 -15.43 -19.43 -19.32
CA ALA A 142 -14.91 -20.42 -20.27
C ALA A 142 -15.61 -21.79 -20.20
N ARG A 143 -16.49 -22.00 -19.22
CA ARG A 143 -17.33 -23.20 -19.14
C ARG A 143 -18.46 -23.13 -20.19
N PRO A 144 -18.96 -24.25 -20.71
CA PRO A 144 -18.64 -25.64 -20.34
C PRO A 144 -17.30 -26.14 -20.88
N TYR A 145 -16.61 -26.99 -20.11
CA TYR A 145 -15.41 -27.69 -20.60
C TYR A 145 -15.78 -28.86 -21.53
N PRO A 146 -15.03 -29.11 -22.61
CA PRO A 146 -15.33 -30.17 -23.56
C PRO A 146 -15.25 -31.56 -22.92
N THR A 147 -14.20 -31.81 -22.13
CA THR A 147 -14.00 -33.08 -21.42
C THR A 147 -13.92 -32.81 -19.92
N VAL A 148 -14.60 -33.64 -19.12
CA VAL A 148 -14.57 -33.59 -17.65
C VAL A 148 -14.24 -34.97 -17.09
N SER A 149 -13.49 -35.00 -15.99
CA SER A 149 -13.24 -36.25 -15.28
C SER A 149 -14.48 -36.63 -14.44
N GLY A 150 -15.05 -37.80 -14.72
CA GLY A 150 -16.22 -38.32 -14.00
C GLY A 150 -17.54 -37.64 -14.38
N ILE A 151 -18.43 -37.46 -13.39
CA ILE A 151 -19.77 -36.89 -13.62
C ILE A 151 -19.69 -35.36 -13.72
N ARG A 152 -20.13 -34.79 -14.84
CA ARG A 152 -20.30 -33.35 -15.02
C ARG A 152 -21.22 -32.75 -13.95
N ARG A 153 -20.65 -31.90 -13.09
CA ARG A 153 -21.41 -31.16 -12.07
C ARG A 153 -21.76 -29.77 -12.59
N VAL A 154 -23.05 -29.53 -12.77
CA VAL A 154 -23.57 -28.23 -13.19
C VAL A 154 -23.43 -27.20 -12.06
N PRO A 155 -22.76 -26.05 -12.27
CA PRO A 155 -22.70 -24.98 -11.29
C PRO A 155 -24.10 -24.43 -10.96
N ARG A 156 -24.30 -24.01 -9.71
CA ARG A 156 -25.56 -23.35 -9.31
C ARG A 156 -25.44 -21.84 -9.48
N PHE A 157 -26.30 -21.25 -10.30
CA PHE A 157 -26.46 -19.80 -10.38
C PHE A 157 -27.08 -19.27 -9.09
N ALA A 158 -26.47 -18.24 -8.50
CA ALA A 158 -26.94 -17.58 -7.29
C ALA A 158 -26.69 -16.08 -7.36
N CYS A 159 -27.47 -15.32 -6.58
CA CYS A 159 -27.32 -13.88 -6.44
C CYS A 159 -27.17 -13.54 -4.96
N ALA A 160 -26.21 -12.69 -4.63
CA ALA A 160 -25.99 -12.17 -3.28
C ALA A 160 -26.18 -10.65 -3.29
N ARG A 161 -27.38 -10.18 -2.91
CA ARG A 161 -27.76 -8.74 -2.88
C ARG A 161 -27.43 -8.00 -4.18
N GLY A 162 -27.85 -8.55 -5.32
CA GLY A 162 -27.63 -7.97 -6.65
C GLY A 162 -26.34 -8.42 -7.34
N ILE A 163 -25.42 -9.11 -6.64
CA ILE A 163 -24.18 -9.61 -7.24
C ILE A 163 -24.38 -11.05 -7.72
N PRO A 164 -24.30 -11.31 -9.04
CA PRO A 164 -24.41 -12.66 -9.59
C PRO A 164 -23.10 -13.43 -9.42
N PHE A 165 -23.21 -14.71 -9.10
CA PHE A 165 -22.07 -15.62 -9.09
C PHE A 165 -22.48 -17.07 -9.34
N LEU A 166 -21.54 -17.85 -9.88
CA LEU A 166 -21.68 -19.29 -10.02
C LEU A 166 -21.05 -20.01 -8.84
N ARG A 167 -21.86 -20.80 -8.12
CA ARG A 167 -21.38 -21.66 -7.04
C ARG A 167 -21.03 -23.04 -7.59
N ILE A 168 -19.73 -23.29 -7.70
CA ILE A 168 -19.17 -24.54 -8.25
C ILE A 168 -19.18 -25.67 -7.20
N LYS A 169 -18.76 -25.38 -5.97
CA LYS A 169 -18.68 -26.37 -4.87
C LYS A 169 -19.26 -25.83 -3.56
N LYS A 170 -19.62 -26.74 -2.66
CA LYS A 170 -19.89 -26.47 -1.25
C LYS A 170 -18.84 -27.19 -0.38
N PRO A 171 -18.31 -26.56 0.68
CA PRO A 171 -18.50 -25.16 1.08
C PRO A 171 -17.94 -24.17 0.05
N GLN A 172 -18.45 -22.93 0.04
CA GLN A 172 -18.03 -21.89 -0.90
C GLN A 172 -16.56 -21.53 -0.66
N PRO A 173 -15.73 -21.36 -1.70
CA PRO A 173 -14.34 -21.01 -1.49
C PRO A 173 -14.22 -19.59 -0.91
N LYS A 174 -13.33 -19.41 0.06
CA LYS A 174 -13.19 -18.17 0.84
C LYS A 174 -12.92 -16.94 -0.04
N ASN A 175 -12.12 -17.10 -1.09
CA ASN A 175 -11.83 -16.03 -2.06
C ASN A 175 -13.08 -15.47 -2.74
N LEU A 176 -14.03 -16.34 -3.12
CA LEU A 176 -15.29 -15.91 -3.74
C LEU A 176 -16.18 -15.19 -2.73
N SER A 177 -16.24 -15.69 -1.49
CA SER A 177 -17.00 -15.03 -0.42
C SER A 177 -16.48 -13.61 -0.16
N VAL A 178 -15.16 -13.47 0.01
CA VAL A 178 -14.51 -12.16 0.22
C VAL A 178 -14.72 -11.22 -0.98
N ALA A 179 -14.64 -11.73 -2.21
CA ALA A 179 -14.90 -10.92 -3.39
C ALA A 179 -16.34 -10.39 -3.43
N ILE A 180 -17.32 -11.22 -3.06
CA ILE A 180 -18.73 -10.79 -2.96
C ILE A 180 -18.87 -9.71 -1.88
N GLN A 181 -18.28 -9.91 -0.70
CA GLN A 181 -18.34 -8.92 0.40
C GLN A 181 -17.75 -7.57 -0.02
N ILE A 182 -16.54 -7.55 -0.60
CA ILE A 182 -15.89 -6.31 -1.08
C ILE A 182 -16.81 -5.53 -2.03
N ARG A 183 -17.48 -6.24 -2.94
CA ARG A 183 -18.40 -5.62 -3.90
C ARG A 183 -19.69 -5.13 -3.23
N GLN A 184 -20.23 -5.86 -2.26
CA GLN A 184 -21.39 -5.41 -1.48
C GLN A 184 -21.06 -4.15 -0.68
N ASP A 185 -19.90 -4.12 -0.02
CA ASP A 185 -19.45 -2.98 0.76
C ASP A 185 -19.24 -1.75 -0.13
N ALA A 186 -18.64 -1.92 -1.31
CA ALA A 186 -18.46 -0.84 -2.28
C ALA A 186 -19.81 -0.25 -2.73
N ARG A 187 -20.80 -1.10 -3.02
CA ARG A 187 -22.15 -0.65 -3.36
C ARG A 187 -22.81 0.07 -2.19
N TRP A 188 -22.69 -0.48 -0.98
CA TRP A 188 -23.27 0.10 0.23
C TRP A 188 -22.70 1.50 0.52
N LYS A 189 -21.39 1.70 0.35
CA LYS A 189 -20.76 3.02 0.47
C LYS A 189 -21.34 4.04 -0.50
N ASN A 190 -21.61 3.66 -1.74
CA ASN A 190 -22.25 4.57 -2.71
C ASN A 190 -23.69 4.91 -2.31
N ILE A 191 -24.45 3.95 -1.77
CA ILE A 191 -25.81 4.18 -1.27
C ILE A 191 -25.78 5.15 -0.09
N LEU A 192 -24.90 4.92 0.89
CA LEU A 192 -24.71 5.83 2.03
C LEU A 192 -24.29 7.22 1.56
N ARG A 193 -23.33 7.31 0.63
CA ARG A 193 -22.88 8.60 0.08
C ARG A 193 -24.01 9.37 -0.60
N ARG A 194 -24.89 8.68 -1.34
CA ARG A 194 -26.09 9.30 -1.92
C ARG A 194 -27.02 9.84 -0.84
N GLN A 195 -27.22 9.11 0.26
CA GLN A 195 -28.06 9.54 1.37
C GLN A 195 -27.48 10.78 2.07
N GLU A 196 -26.18 10.77 2.36
CA GLU A 196 -25.45 11.93 2.92
C GLU A 196 -25.61 13.16 2.03
N LEU A 197 -25.33 13.03 0.73
CA LEU A 197 -25.48 14.15 -0.22
C LEU A 197 -26.92 14.66 -0.32
N GLY A 198 -27.92 13.80 -0.09
CA GLY A 198 -29.32 14.21 -0.03
C GLY A 198 -29.62 15.13 1.15
N VAL A 199 -28.95 14.92 2.28
CA VAL A 199 -29.02 15.82 3.44
C VAL A 199 -28.24 17.11 3.15
N ASP A 200 -27.04 17.01 2.59
CA ASP A 200 -26.22 18.17 2.23
C ASP A 200 -26.93 19.10 1.21
N SER A 201 -27.72 18.53 0.30
CA SER A 201 -28.54 19.29 -0.67
C SER A 201 -29.58 20.18 0.01
N LEU A 202 -30.14 19.76 1.16
CA LEU A 202 -31.08 20.60 1.90
C LEU A 202 -30.36 21.84 2.43
N PHE A 203 -29.21 21.66 3.07
CA PHE A 203 -28.41 22.78 3.58
C PHE A 203 -27.91 23.70 2.46
N ALA A 204 -27.49 23.14 1.33
CA ALA A 204 -27.02 23.94 0.21
C ALA A 204 -28.12 24.81 -0.41
N LYS A 205 -29.38 24.37 -0.39
CA LYS A 205 -30.51 25.21 -0.81
C LYS A 205 -30.74 26.38 0.14
N ASP A 206 -30.55 26.16 1.44
CA ASP A 206 -30.63 27.22 2.43
C ASP A 206 -29.53 28.25 2.18
N GLU A 207 -28.28 27.82 1.95
CA GLU A 207 -27.17 28.72 1.61
C GLU A 207 -27.40 29.48 0.29
N ASP A 208 -27.91 28.81 -0.75
CA ASP A 208 -28.28 29.47 -2.01
C ASP A 208 -29.35 30.56 -1.78
N MET A 209 -30.29 30.34 -0.87
CA MET A 209 -31.28 31.34 -0.46
C MET A 209 -30.63 32.49 0.32
N TRP A 210 -29.66 32.21 1.19
CA TRP A 210 -28.91 33.25 1.90
C TRP A 210 -28.06 34.12 0.97
N ASP A 211 -27.43 33.53 -0.05
CA ASP A 211 -26.67 34.27 -1.06
C ASP A 211 -27.57 35.20 -1.89
N GLN A 212 -28.79 34.75 -2.22
CA GLN A 212 -29.81 35.58 -2.86
C GLN A 212 -30.18 36.79 -2.00
N ILE A 213 -30.39 36.60 -0.69
CA ILE A 213 -30.72 37.69 0.24
C ILE A 213 -29.54 38.67 0.37
N THR A 214 -28.31 38.15 0.40
CA THR A 214 -27.09 38.95 0.63
C THR A 214 -26.56 39.61 -0.66
N SER A 215 -27.22 39.38 -1.81
CA SER A 215 -26.82 39.91 -3.13
C SER A 215 -25.39 39.52 -3.56
N LYS A 216 -24.89 38.39 -3.06
CA LYS A 216 -23.63 37.80 -3.53
C LYS A 216 -23.94 36.95 -4.75
N THR A 217 -23.64 37.45 -5.94
CA THR A 217 -23.80 36.67 -7.17
C THR A 217 -22.53 35.88 -7.45
N GLU A 218 -22.40 34.70 -6.82
CA GLU A 218 -21.49 33.67 -7.32
C GLU A 218 -22.09 33.03 -8.58
N THR A 219 -21.22 32.54 -9.49
CA THR A 219 -21.66 32.03 -10.80
C THR A 219 -22.32 30.65 -10.74
N ASP A 220 -22.08 29.89 -9.67
CA ASP A 220 -22.62 28.55 -9.47
C ASP A 220 -23.34 28.45 -8.12
N SER A 221 -24.45 27.71 -8.09
CA SER A 221 -25.20 27.45 -6.86
C SER A 221 -24.59 26.27 -6.10
N TRP A 222 -24.66 26.35 -4.77
CA TRP A 222 -24.21 25.31 -3.86
C TRP A 222 -24.97 24.01 -4.10
N ASP A 223 -26.31 24.06 -4.25
CA ASP A 223 -27.12 22.85 -4.50
C ASP A 223 -26.77 22.21 -5.85
N LYS A 224 -26.51 23.02 -6.89
CA LYS A 224 -26.15 22.52 -8.22
C LYS A 224 -24.91 21.60 -8.16
N ALA A 225 -23.88 21.96 -7.39
CA ALA A 225 -22.70 21.13 -7.22
C ALA A 225 -23.02 19.79 -6.52
N ILE A 226 -23.91 19.81 -5.53
CA ILE A 226 -24.35 18.62 -4.81
C ILE A 226 -25.20 17.71 -5.71
N GLN A 227 -26.15 18.28 -6.46
CA GLN A 227 -26.97 17.53 -7.42
C GLN A 227 -26.11 16.83 -8.48
N GLN A 228 -25.08 17.51 -8.99
CA GLN A 228 -24.13 16.87 -9.91
C GLN A 228 -23.43 15.66 -9.28
N ASN A 229 -23.06 15.73 -8.00
CA ASN A 229 -22.46 14.60 -7.30
C ASN A 229 -23.45 13.47 -7.03
N ILE A 230 -24.70 13.79 -6.67
CA ILE A 230 -25.78 12.79 -6.53
C ILE A 230 -25.96 12.04 -7.85
N ASN A 231 -26.05 12.78 -8.97
CA ASN A 231 -26.20 12.19 -10.30
C ASN A 231 -25.03 11.28 -10.66
N ARG A 232 -23.78 11.69 -10.41
CA ARG A 232 -22.59 10.86 -10.61
C ARG A 232 -22.65 9.56 -9.80
N VAL A 233 -23.08 9.62 -8.53
CA VAL A 233 -23.20 8.43 -7.68
C VAL A 233 -24.31 7.51 -8.20
N VAL A 234 -25.46 8.06 -8.58
CA VAL A 234 -26.59 7.31 -9.16
C VAL A 234 -26.18 6.63 -10.46
N GLU A 235 -25.52 7.34 -11.37
CA GLU A 235 -24.97 6.77 -12.62
C GLU A 235 -23.96 5.65 -12.33
N THR A 236 -23.09 5.84 -11.34
CA THR A 236 -22.12 4.82 -10.93
C THR A 236 -22.82 3.54 -10.46
N ILE A 237 -23.92 3.67 -9.70
CA ILE A 237 -24.72 2.52 -9.25
C ILE A 237 -25.41 1.86 -10.45
N LYS A 238 -26.07 2.64 -11.33
CA LYS A 238 -26.75 2.13 -12.54
C LYS A 238 -25.79 1.38 -13.46
N ASN A 239 -24.65 1.98 -13.79
CA ASN A 239 -23.61 1.37 -14.62
C ASN A 239 -23.01 0.12 -13.96
N GLY A 240 -23.01 0.05 -12.63
CA GLY A 240 -22.66 -1.15 -11.87
C GLY A 240 -23.67 -2.28 -12.05
N ASP A 241 -24.96 -1.95 -11.88
CA ASP A 241 -26.08 -2.89 -12.02
C ASP A 241 -26.21 -3.44 -13.44
N GLU A 242 -26.02 -2.61 -14.48
CA GLU A 242 -26.03 -3.05 -15.87
C GLU A 242 -24.92 -4.07 -16.16
N ARG A 243 -23.69 -3.80 -15.70
CA ARG A 243 -22.57 -4.74 -15.82
C ARG A 243 -22.84 -6.06 -15.10
N ASP A 244 -23.47 -6.00 -13.93
CA ASP A 244 -23.87 -7.20 -13.20
C ASP A 244 -24.97 -7.97 -13.92
N LEU A 245 -25.96 -7.30 -14.52
CA LEU A 245 -26.99 -7.94 -15.33
C LEU A 245 -26.40 -8.65 -16.56
N GLU A 246 -25.48 -8.00 -17.28
CA GLU A 246 -24.77 -8.61 -18.39
C GLU A 246 -23.98 -9.84 -17.95
N LEU A 247 -23.29 -9.74 -16.81
CA LEU A 247 -22.53 -10.85 -16.26
C LEU A 247 -23.45 -12.00 -15.85
N ALA A 248 -24.59 -11.70 -15.23
CA ALA A 248 -25.61 -12.67 -14.86
C ALA A 248 -26.11 -13.45 -16.09
N ARG A 249 -26.41 -12.75 -17.19
CA ARG A 249 -26.84 -13.37 -18.46
C ARG A 249 -25.76 -14.32 -18.99
N LYS A 250 -24.50 -13.89 -19.01
CA LYS A 250 -23.37 -14.74 -19.44
C LYS A 250 -23.24 -15.99 -18.56
N MET A 251 -23.29 -15.82 -17.24
CA MET A 251 -23.23 -16.94 -16.28
C MET A 251 -24.42 -17.90 -16.41
N TRP A 252 -25.61 -17.39 -16.71
CA TRP A 252 -26.79 -18.23 -16.94
C TRP A 252 -26.65 -19.09 -18.20
N ASN A 253 -26.16 -18.51 -19.29
CA ASN A 253 -25.90 -19.24 -20.53
C ASN A 253 -24.92 -20.40 -20.32
N VAL A 254 -23.89 -20.18 -19.50
CA VAL A 254 -22.95 -21.25 -19.08
C VAL A 254 -23.70 -22.39 -18.37
N VAL A 255 -24.59 -22.07 -17.42
CA VAL A 255 -25.34 -23.08 -16.67
C VAL A 255 -26.27 -23.87 -17.60
N VAL A 256 -26.95 -23.21 -18.53
CA VAL A 256 -27.82 -23.87 -19.52
C VAL A 256 -26.99 -24.80 -20.41
N ALA A 257 -25.83 -24.35 -20.88
CA ALA A 257 -24.94 -25.17 -21.71
C ALA A 257 -24.39 -26.39 -20.94
N GLU A 258 -23.95 -26.21 -19.69
CA GLU A 258 -23.51 -27.31 -18.82
C GLU A 258 -24.62 -28.33 -18.54
N ARG A 259 -25.89 -27.88 -18.36
CA ARG A 259 -27.04 -28.78 -18.19
C ARG A 259 -27.27 -29.64 -19.43
N ARG A 260 -27.29 -29.02 -20.61
CA ARG A 260 -27.48 -29.74 -21.89
C ARG A 260 -26.40 -30.79 -22.12
N LEU A 261 -25.14 -30.49 -21.79
CA LEU A 261 -24.05 -31.47 -21.89
C LEU A 261 -24.16 -32.56 -20.83
N ALA A 262 -24.51 -32.22 -19.59
CA ALA A 262 -24.70 -33.19 -18.52
C ALA A 262 -25.81 -34.21 -18.84
N GLU A 263 -26.93 -33.76 -19.43
CA GLU A 263 -28.02 -34.62 -19.88
C GLU A 263 -27.60 -35.56 -21.02
N LYS A 264 -26.84 -35.04 -22.00
CA LYS A 264 -26.29 -35.87 -23.10
C LYS A 264 -25.35 -36.96 -22.58
N GLU A 265 -24.43 -36.60 -21.68
CA GLU A 265 -23.50 -37.55 -21.07
C GLU A 265 -24.21 -38.57 -20.16
N ALA A 266 -25.27 -38.16 -19.46
CA ALA A 266 -26.08 -39.06 -18.65
C ALA A 266 -26.78 -40.12 -19.52
N ARG A 267 -27.43 -39.70 -20.62
CA ARG A 267 -28.05 -40.63 -21.58
C ARG A 267 -27.04 -41.58 -22.22
N GLN A 268 -25.85 -41.11 -22.55
CA GLN A 268 -24.77 -41.97 -23.07
C GLN A 268 -24.32 -43.00 -22.04
N ARG A 269 -24.20 -42.60 -20.76
CA ARG A 269 -23.86 -43.52 -19.66
C ARG A 269 -24.96 -44.55 -19.41
N GLU A 270 -26.23 -44.17 -19.45
CA GLU A 270 -27.36 -45.10 -19.34
C GLU A 270 -27.33 -46.14 -20.48
N LYS A 271 -27.10 -45.71 -21.73
CA LYS A 271 -26.95 -46.62 -22.88
C LYS A 271 -25.77 -47.58 -22.73
N MET A 272 -24.61 -47.10 -22.30
CA MET A 272 -23.44 -47.95 -22.05
C MET A 272 -23.67 -48.92 -20.88
N GLY A 273 -24.35 -48.48 -19.83
CA GLY A 273 -24.74 -49.34 -18.70
C GLY A 273 -25.70 -50.46 -19.12
N GLN A 274 -26.71 -50.14 -19.95
CA GLN A 274 -27.62 -51.14 -20.51
C GLN A 274 -26.88 -52.13 -21.41
N ALA A 275 -26.01 -51.66 -22.32
CA ALA A 275 -25.23 -52.54 -23.22
C ALA A 275 -24.25 -53.47 -22.48
N ASN A 276 -23.69 -53.03 -21.36
CA ASN A 276 -22.84 -53.88 -20.51
C ASN A 276 -23.67 -54.87 -19.68
N GLY A 277 -24.86 -54.50 -19.22
CA GLY A 277 -25.76 -55.39 -18.50
C GLY A 277 -26.36 -56.51 -19.36
N THR A 278 -26.58 -56.27 -20.66
CA THR A 278 -27.06 -57.32 -21.60
C THR A 278 -25.98 -58.33 -21.97
N LYS A 279 -24.69 -58.03 -21.76
CA LYS A 279 -23.58 -58.96 -22.00
C LYS A 279 -23.26 -59.87 -20.81
N SER A 280 -23.89 -59.67 -19.65
CA SER A 280 -23.60 -60.39 -18.41
C SER A 280 -24.79 -61.18 -17.84
N GLY A 281 -25.44 -62.01 -18.66
CA GLY A 281 -26.32 -63.10 -18.18
C GLY A 281 -27.07 -63.83 -19.31
N PRO A 282 -27.31 -65.16 -19.23
CA PRO A 282 -27.07 -66.09 -18.11
C PRO A 282 -25.93 -67.10 -18.39
N SER A 283 -25.00 -67.28 -17.45
CA SER A 283 -24.19 -68.50 -17.36
C SER A 283 -25.09 -69.63 -16.88
N GLU A 284 -25.18 -70.67 -17.70
CA GLU A 284 -25.99 -71.87 -17.53
C GLU A 284 -25.92 -72.47 -16.11
N THR A 285 -27.10 -72.70 -15.56
CA THR A 285 -27.33 -73.64 -14.47
C THR A 285 -27.08 -75.07 -14.97
N THR A 286 -25.92 -75.64 -14.66
CA THR A 286 -25.70 -77.09 -14.80
C THR A 286 -25.99 -77.80 -13.48
N SER A 287 -27.16 -78.43 -13.46
CA SER A 287 -27.63 -79.36 -12.46
C SER A 287 -26.87 -80.70 -12.53
N ARG A 288 -26.31 -81.13 -11.38
CA ARG A 288 -26.22 -82.51 -10.83
C ARG A 288 -25.56 -83.64 -11.68
N PRO A 289 -25.17 -84.81 -11.11
CA PRO A 289 -25.69 -85.55 -9.94
C PRO A 289 -24.83 -85.47 -8.67
#